data_AF-A0A970X7R1-F1
#
_entry.id   AF-A0A970X7R1-F1
#
_cell.length_a   1.000
_cell.length_b   1.000
_cell.length_c   1.000
_cell.angle_alpha   90.00
_cell.angle_beta   90.00
_cell.angle_gamma   90.00
#
_symmetry.space_group_name_H-M   'P 1'
#
loop_
_entity.id
_entity.type
_entity.pdbx_description
1 polymer ?
#
loop_
_entity_poly.entity_id
_entity_poly.type
_entity_poly.pdbx_seq_one_letter_code
_entity_poly.pdbx_strand_id
1 'polypeptide(L)'
;MPARHSLPVRRLATLLVAAVTCTALAVGLAQPAAAAKLKFKQPACGKLKKKANKAKPGGAKRSARRAFRQCQANMKAYRQIRNFQYVGSRTDGLAIDSTYCANGKVANRTEVYRQGWRVVDAKVARNGKRLKAIVEAWIPGGRFVQGILRQGDVWKVGYESGGRVFNAGEVTRTRAASACRSL
;
A
#
# COMPACT_ATOMS: atom_id res chain seq x y z
N MET A 1 6.95 -12.10 -71.22
CA MET A 1 8.31 -12.24 -71.76
C MET A 1 9.19 -11.14 -71.18
N PRO A 2 10.47 -11.42 -70.87
CA PRO A 2 11.15 -10.87 -69.69
C PRO A 2 12.23 -9.85 -70.03
N ALA A 3 12.50 -8.91 -69.12
CA ALA A 3 13.79 -8.25 -69.05
C ALA A 3 14.23 -8.22 -67.58
N ARG A 4 14.99 -9.24 -67.21
CA ARG A 4 15.74 -9.35 -65.96
C ARG A 4 16.94 -8.42 -66.06
N HIS A 5 17.15 -7.55 -65.09
CA HIS A 5 18.44 -6.89 -64.90
C HIS A 5 19.02 -7.33 -63.56
N SER A 6 20.25 -7.82 -63.66
CA SER A 6 20.98 -8.57 -62.66
C SER A 6 22.20 -7.74 -62.23
N LEU A 7 22.38 -7.61 -60.90
CA LEU A 7 23.66 -7.50 -60.17
C LEU A 7 24.48 -6.18 -60.33
N PRO A 8 25.16 -5.67 -59.26
CA PRO A 8 26.18 -6.42 -58.52
C PRO A 8 26.08 -6.40 -56.98
N VAL A 9 26.36 -7.58 -56.43
CA VAL A 9 26.84 -7.81 -55.06
C VAL A 9 28.17 -7.09 -54.88
N ARG A 10 28.24 -6.11 -53.97
CA ARG A 10 29.50 -5.58 -53.47
C ARG A 10 29.74 -6.11 -52.05
N ARG A 11 30.61 -7.12 -51.97
CA ARG A 11 31.33 -7.48 -50.74
C ARG A 11 32.48 -6.49 -50.58
N LEU A 12 32.47 -5.72 -49.49
CA LEU A 12 33.64 -5.02 -48.94
C LEU A 12 33.64 -5.40 -47.46
N ALA A 13 34.49 -6.34 -47.07
CA ALA A 13 35.87 -6.09 -46.65
C ALA A 13 35.93 -5.37 -45.29
N THR A 14 35.94 -6.22 -44.27
CA THR A 14 36.54 -6.10 -42.94
C THR A 14 37.42 -4.86 -42.71
N LEU A 15 37.07 -4.05 -41.71
CA LEU A 15 38.02 -3.23 -40.97
C LEU A 15 37.70 -3.36 -39.48
N LEU A 16 38.47 -4.25 -38.84
CA LEU A 16 38.64 -4.34 -37.40
C LEU A 16 39.31 -3.05 -36.91
N VAL A 17 38.55 -2.17 -36.28
CA VAL A 17 39.12 -1.13 -35.40
C VAL A 17 38.76 -1.54 -33.98
N ALA A 18 39.70 -2.24 -33.35
CA ALA A 18 39.70 -2.51 -31.93
C ALA A 18 39.99 -1.20 -31.18
N ALA A 19 38.94 -0.43 -30.90
CA ALA A 19 39.00 0.63 -29.91
C ALA A 19 38.76 0.01 -28.53
N VAL A 20 39.86 -0.36 -27.88
CA VAL A 20 39.91 -0.67 -26.45
C VAL A 20 39.67 0.65 -25.70
N THR A 21 38.41 0.99 -25.46
CA THR A 21 38.06 2.04 -24.51
C THR A 21 37.83 1.38 -23.16
N CYS A 22 38.75 1.67 -22.23
CA CYS A 22 38.69 1.30 -20.82
C CYS A 22 37.28 1.49 -20.27
N THR A 23 36.59 0.37 -20.04
CA THR A 23 35.47 0.29 -19.12
C THR A 23 35.99 0.61 -17.73
N ALA A 24 35.98 1.89 -17.37
CA ALA A 24 35.91 2.28 -15.98
C ALA A 24 34.55 1.78 -15.47
N LEU A 25 34.53 0.55 -14.96
CA LEU A 25 33.50 0.07 -14.06
C LEU A 25 33.55 0.98 -12.83
N ALA A 26 32.91 2.14 -12.93
CA ALA A 26 32.44 2.84 -11.76
C ALA A 26 31.34 1.95 -11.17
N VAL A 27 31.78 1.00 -10.34
CA VAL A 27 30.93 0.38 -9.32
C VAL A 27 30.62 1.52 -8.35
N GLY A 28 29.71 2.40 -8.79
CA GLY A 28 29.04 3.33 -7.92
C GLY A 28 28.31 2.45 -6.93
N LEU A 29 28.87 2.33 -5.73
CA LEU A 29 28.13 2.03 -4.53
C LEU A 29 26.97 3.03 -4.51
N ALA A 30 25.86 2.64 -5.13
CA ALA A 30 24.60 3.35 -5.03
C ALA A 30 24.28 3.32 -3.54
N GLN A 31 24.70 4.37 -2.83
CA GLN A 31 24.31 4.60 -1.46
C GLN A 31 22.79 4.45 -1.46
N PRO A 32 22.22 3.56 -0.64
CA PRO A 32 20.79 3.33 -0.64
C PRO A 32 20.14 4.68 -0.41
N ALA A 33 19.48 5.21 -1.43
CA ALA A 33 18.83 6.50 -1.39
C ALA A 33 18.00 6.54 -0.11
N ALA A 34 18.38 7.41 0.83
CA ALA A 34 17.79 7.45 2.15
C ALA A 34 16.28 7.59 1.99
N ALA A 35 15.55 6.52 2.30
CA ALA A 35 14.13 6.46 2.05
C ALA A 35 13.46 7.62 2.81
N ALA A 36 12.89 8.58 2.06
CA ALA A 36 12.23 9.74 2.62
C ALA A 36 11.25 9.29 3.73
N LYS A 37 11.40 9.84 4.93
CA LYS A 37 10.57 9.45 6.08
C LYS A 37 9.12 9.78 5.76
N LEU A 38 8.26 8.76 5.71
CA LEU A 38 6.83 8.98 5.52
C LEU A 38 6.28 9.88 6.62
N LYS A 39 5.46 10.85 6.21
CA LYS A 39 4.80 11.80 7.10
C LYS A 39 3.75 11.12 7.97
N PHE A 40 3.00 10.16 7.42
CA PHE A 40 1.93 9.47 8.13
C PHE A 40 2.22 7.98 8.29
N LYS A 41 2.12 7.49 9.53
CA LYS A 41 2.34 6.09 9.91
C LYS A 41 1.27 5.63 10.88
N GLN A 42 1.04 4.32 10.92
CA GLN A 42 0.20 3.71 11.94
C GLN A 42 0.80 3.97 13.34
N PRO A 43 0.08 4.63 14.27
CA PRO A 43 0.59 4.89 15.61
C PRO A 43 0.67 3.61 16.44
N ALA A 44 1.74 3.48 17.21
CA ALA A 44 1.89 2.42 18.21
C ALA A 44 1.04 2.70 19.46
N CYS A 45 0.56 1.64 20.13
CA CYS A 45 -0.33 1.77 21.28
C CYS A 45 0.37 2.03 22.63
N GLY A 46 1.71 2.15 22.65
CA GLY A 46 2.49 2.25 23.88
C GLY A 46 2.12 3.45 24.76
N LYS A 47 1.96 4.64 24.16
CA LYS A 47 1.55 5.86 24.89
C LYS A 47 0.15 5.71 25.49
N LEU A 48 -0.78 5.08 24.76
CA LEU A 48 -2.16 4.86 25.22
C LEU A 48 -2.23 3.78 26.31
N LYS A 49 -1.40 2.73 26.23
CA LYS A 49 -1.25 1.73 27.30
C LYS A 49 -0.82 2.40 28.60
N LYS A 50 0.23 3.23 28.54
CA LYS A 50 0.73 3.99 29.70
C LYS A 50 -0.36 4.89 30.29
N LYS A 51 -1.08 5.65 29.44
CA LYS A 51 -2.22 6.49 29.89
C LYS A 51 -3.33 5.67 30.56
N ALA A 52 -3.72 4.53 29.98
CA ALA A 52 -4.76 3.66 30.54
C ALA A 52 -4.37 3.05 31.89
N ASN A 53 -3.08 2.77 32.10
CA ASN A 53 -2.57 2.21 33.35
C ASN A 53 -2.42 3.27 34.44
N LYS A 54 -1.99 4.50 34.08
CA LYS A 54 -1.76 5.60 35.02
C LYS A 54 -3.01 6.43 35.34
N ALA A 55 -4.09 6.30 34.58
CA ALA A 55 -5.31 7.07 34.80
C ALA A 55 -5.97 6.71 36.14
N LYS A 56 -6.34 7.75 36.91
CA LYS A 56 -7.11 7.61 38.16
C LYS A 56 -8.46 6.91 37.91
N PRO A 57 -8.95 6.07 38.85
CA PRO A 57 -10.25 5.40 38.74
C PRO A 57 -11.40 6.35 38.36
N GLY A 58 -12.44 5.80 37.72
CA GLY A 58 -13.60 6.58 37.26
C GLY A 58 -13.63 6.84 35.76
N GLY A 59 -14.23 7.98 35.36
CA GLY A 59 -14.45 8.35 33.95
C GLY A 59 -13.18 8.41 33.11
N ALA A 60 -12.11 9.02 33.64
CA ALA A 60 -10.82 9.15 32.96
C ALA A 60 -10.19 7.78 32.63
N LYS A 61 -10.20 6.83 33.59
CA LYS A 61 -9.71 5.46 33.36
C LYS A 61 -10.55 4.71 32.33
N ARG A 62 -11.88 4.87 32.35
CA ARG A 62 -12.77 4.27 31.33
C ARG A 62 -12.47 4.79 29.93
N SER A 63 -12.32 6.10 29.78
CA SER A 63 -11.98 6.74 28.50
C SER A 63 -10.59 6.31 28.00
N ALA A 64 -9.57 6.34 28.86
CA ALA A 64 -8.21 5.92 28.50
C ALA A 64 -8.15 4.43 28.10
N ARG A 65 -8.87 3.56 28.81
CA ARG A 65 -9.01 2.13 28.43
C ARG A 65 -9.73 1.94 27.11
N ARG A 66 -10.78 2.72 26.83
CA ARG A 66 -11.48 2.71 25.53
C ARG A 66 -10.53 3.11 24.39
N ALA A 67 -9.79 4.20 24.55
CA ALA A 67 -8.80 4.65 23.56
C ALA A 67 -7.69 3.60 23.34
N PHE A 68 -7.20 2.97 24.40
CA PHE A 68 -6.22 1.89 24.28
C PHE A 68 -6.77 0.67 23.51
N ARG A 69 -7.99 0.22 23.84
CA ARG A 69 -8.67 -0.87 23.11
C ARG A 69 -8.89 -0.54 21.64
N GLN A 70 -9.29 0.70 21.33
CA GLN A 70 -9.42 1.17 19.96
C GLN A 70 -8.08 1.09 19.21
N CYS A 71 -6.99 1.51 19.82
CA CYS A 71 -5.67 1.38 19.22
C CYS A 71 -5.29 -0.08 18.94
N GLN A 72 -5.59 -1.00 19.87
CA GLN A 72 -5.35 -2.43 19.66
C GLN A 72 -6.18 -2.97 18.49
N ALA A 73 -7.44 -2.56 18.37
CA ALA A 73 -8.30 -2.91 17.24
C ALA A 73 -7.72 -2.38 15.91
N ASN A 74 -7.34 -1.10 15.86
CA ASN A 74 -6.72 -0.49 14.68
C ASN A 74 -5.42 -1.21 14.30
N MET A 75 -4.56 -1.54 15.27
CA MET A 75 -3.32 -2.28 15.02
C MET A 75 -3.59 -3.71 14.52
N LYS A 76 -4.63 -4.39 15.05
CA LYS A 76 -5.03 -5.71 14.58
C LYS A 76 -5.55 -5.66 13.15
N ALA A 77 -6.32 -4.64 12.79
CA ALA A 77 -6.77 -4.38 11.43
C ALA A 77 -5.60 -4.08 10.50
N TYR A 78 -4.73 -3.12 10.88
CA TYR A 78 -3.56 -2.71 10.13
C TYR A 78 -2.65 -3.90 9.78
N ARG A 79 -2.41 -4.82 10.73
CA ARG A 79 -1.62 -6.02 10.48
C ARG A 79 -2.24 -6.96 9.44
N GLN A 80 -3.56 -7.00 9.32
CA GLN A 80 -4.24 -7.81 8.32
C GLN A 80 -4.27 -7.12 6.95
N ILE A 81 -4.34 -5.78 6.92
CA ILE A 81 -4.45 -5.00 5.69
C ILE A 81 -3.09 -4.79 5.02
N ARG A 82 -2.04 -4.57 5.80
CA ARG A 82 -0.71 -4.25 5.27
C ARG A 82 -0.10 -5.41 4.46
N ASN A 83 0.70 -5.05 3.46
CA ASN A 83 1.36 -5.92 2.49
C ASN A 83 0.38 -6.74 1.63
N PHE A 84 -0.81 -6.19 1.38
CA PHE A 84 -1.79 -6.76 0.46
C PHE A 84 -2.24 -5.72 -0.57
N GLN A 85 -2.60 -6.23 -1.75
CA GLN A 85 -3.33 -5.53 -2.78
C GLN A 85 -4.79 -6.01 -2.77
N TYR A 86 -5.69 -5.08 -3.05
CA TYR A 86 -7.13 -5.29 -3.11
C TYR A 86 -7.62 -4.89 -4.50
N VAL A 87 -8.08 -5.87 -5.28
CA VAL A 87 -8.55 -5.67 -6.65
C VAL A 87 -10.00 -6.10 -6.79
N GLY A 88 -10.83 -5.26 -7.39
CA GLY A 88 -12.24 -5.54 -7.65
C GLY A 88 -12.99 -4.27 -8.02
N SER A 89 -14.29 -4.22 -7.72
CA SER A 89 -15.12 -3.05 -7.98
C SER A 89 -16.08 -2.84 -6.83
N ARG A 90 -16.37 -1.57 -6.52
CA ARG A 90 -17.46 -1.19 -5.62
C ARG A 90 -18.81 -1.50 -6.28
N THR A 91 -19.88 -1.55 -5.49
CA THR A 91 -21.23 -1.82 -6.03
C THR A 91 -21.79 -0.68 -6.87
N ASP A 92 -21.16 0.51 -6.84
CA ASP A 92 -21.46 1.64 -7.72
C ASP A 92 -20.55 1.71 -8.96
N GLY A 93 -19.84 0.62 -9.27
CA GLY A 93 -19.04 0.50 -10.49
C GLY A 93 -17.64 1.10 -10.42
N LEU A 94 -17.27 1.78 -9.32
CA LEU A 94 -15.92 2.31 -9.18
C LEU A 94 -14.90 1.20 -8.94
N ALA A 95 -13.92 1.10 -9.85
CA ALA A 95 -12.82 0.15 -9.77
C ALA A 95 -11.97 0.39 -8.51
N ILE A 96 -11.60 -0.72 -7.87
CA ILE A 96 -10.75 -0.79 -6.69
C ILE A 96 -9.47 -1.49 -7.12
N ASP A 97 -8.35 -0.79 -6.99
CA ASP A 97 -7.03 -1.37 -7.08
C ASP A 97 -6.17 -0.62 -6.05
N SER A 98 -6.07 -1.15 -4.84
CA SER A 98 -5.40 -0.44 -3.75
C SER A 98 -4.41 -1.36 -3.06
N THR A 99 -3.16 -0.92 -3.00
CA THR A 99 -2.06 -1.61 -2.31
C THR A 99 -1.66 -0.86 -1.07
N TYR A 100 -1.62 -1.55 0.06
CA TYR A 100 -1.27 -0.95 1.36
C TYR A 100 -0.02 -1.58 1.93
N CYS A 101 1.09 -0.85 1.99
CA CYS A 101 2.36 -1.43 2.41
C CYS A 101 2.70 -1.18 3.87
N ALA A 102 3.38 -2.13 4.52
CA ALA A 102 3.79 -2.00 5.91
C ALA A 102 4.82 -0.89 6.15
N ASN A 103 5.60 -0.53 5.12
CA ASN A 103 6.48 0.64 5.17
C ASN A 103 5.68 1.94 5.23
N GLY A 104 4.37 1.91 4.94
CA GLY A 104 3.40 3.00 4.96
C GLY A 104 3.12 3.60 3.58
N LYS A 105 3.75 3.13 2.51
CA LYS A 105 3.41 3.52 1.14
C LYS A 105 2.06 2.93 0.75
N VAL A 106 1.35 3.64 -0.12
CA VAL A 106 0.06 3.22 -0.66
C VAL A 106 0.08 3.41 -2.17
N ALA A 107 -0.45 2.46 -2.92
CA ALA A 107 -0.69 2.64 -4.35
C ALA A 107 -2.20 2.55 -4.61
N ASN A 108 -2.71 3.38 -5.49
CA ASN A 108 -4.06 3.28 -6.03
C ASN A 108 -3.95 3.20 -7.55
N ARG A 109 -4.42 2.09 -8.13
CA ARG A 109 -4.14 1.72 -9.53
C ARG A 109 -2.63 1.78 -9.78
N THR A 110 -2.19 2.56 -10.76
CA THR A 110 -0.79 2.75 -11.12
C THR A 110 -0.08 3.85 -10.33
N GLU A 111 -0.81 4.65 -9.55
CA GLU A 111 -0.23 5.79 -8.82
C GLU A 111 0.26 5.40 -7.44
N VAL A 112 1.52 5.75 -7.14
CA VAL A 112 2.18 5.46 -5.88
C VAL A 112 2.25 6.72 -5.02
N TYR A 113 1.68 6.66 -3.83
CA TYR A 113 1.71 7.75 -2.87
C TYR A 113 2.64 7.44 -1.69
N ARG A 114 3.57 8.38 -1.46
CA ARG A 114 4.61 8.31 -0.44
C ARG A 114 4.29 9.13 0.82
N GLN A 115 3.08 9.61 0.98
CA GLN A 115 2.72 10.46 2.12
C GLN A 115 2.31 9.62 3.34
N GLY A 116 1.72 8.45 3.11
CA GLY A 116 1.43 7.47 4.15
C GLY A 116 0.01 6.95 4.12
N TRP A 117 -0.25 5.88 4.86
CA TRP A 117 -1.61 5.42 5.19
C TRP A 117 -1.67 4.87 6.62
N ARG A 118 -2.88 4.81 7.18
CA ARG A 118 -3.14 4.17 8.47
C ARG A 118 -4.60 3.74 8.62
N VAL A 119 -4.86 2.89 9.60
CA VAL A 119 -6.20 2.59 10.10
C VAL A 119 -6.55 3.54 11.24
N VAL A 120 -7.63 4.31 11.09
CA VAL A 120 -8.08 5.31 12.07
C VAL A 120 -9.21 4.82 12.97
N ASP A 121 -10.06 3.94 12.46
CA ASP A 121 -11.09 3.26 13.24
C ASP A 121 -11.19 1.81 12.79
N ALA A 122 -11.40 0.89 13.74
CA ALA A 122 -11.61 -0.51 13.45
C ALA A 122 -12.48 -1.18 14.51
N LYS A 123 -13.37 -2.05 14.04
CA LYS A 123 -14.08 -3.03 14.84
C LYS A 123 -13.58 -4.41 14.43
N VAL A 124 -13.00 -5.14 15.39
CA VAL A 124 -12.45 -6.48 15.15
C VAL A 124 -13.14 -7.47 16.07
N ALA A 125 -13.78 -8.49 15.49
CA ALA A 125 -14.51 -9.53 16.21
C ALA A 125 -14.09 -10.92 15.72
N ARG A 126 -14.54 -11.97 16.42
CA ARG A 126 -14.27 -13.39 16.08
C ARG A 126 -12.79 -13.65 15.77
N ASN A 127 -11.93 -13.23 16.70
CA ASN A 127 -10.47 -13.27 16.58
C ASN A 127 -9.86 -12.63 15.30
N GLY A 128 -10.57 -11.72 14.63
CA GLY A 128 -10.10 -11.08 13.41
C GLY A 128 -10.69 -11.63 12.12
N LYS A 129 -11.53 -12.67 12.19
CA LYS A 129 -12.32 -13.15 11.04
C LYS A 129 -13.47 -12.21 10.68
N ARG A 130 -13.88 -11.31 11.58
CA ARG A 130 -14.80 -10.21 11.28
C ARG A 130 -14.09 -8.89 11.51
N LEU A 131 -13.99 -8.08 10.47
CA LEU A 131 -13.30 -6.78 10.47
C LEU A 131 -14.19 -5.74 9.82
N LYS A 132 -14.25 -4.56 10.43
CA LYS A 132 -14.58 -3.31 9.74
C LYS A 132 -13.47 -2.33 10.08
N ALA A 133 -12.78 -1.80 9.08
CA ALA A 133 -11.68 -0.87 9.26
C ALA A 133 -11.87 0.34 8.36
N ILE A 134 -11.56 1.52 8.88
CA ILE A 134 -11.49 2.77 8.11
C ILE A 134 -10.03 3.10 7.90
N VAL A 135 -9.64 3.17 6.64
CA VAL A 135 -8.29 3.46 6.18
C VAL A 135 -8.24 4.87 5.66
N GLU A 136 -7.31 5.66 6.19
CA GLU A 136 -6.95 6.97 5.65
C GLU A 136 -5.62 6.83 4.93
N ALA A 137 -5.57 7.34 3.71
CA ALA A 137 -4.36 7.46 2.91
C ALA A 137 -4.23 8.90 2.41
N TRP A 138 -3.02 9.44 2.54
CA TRP A 138 -2.71 10.80 2.10
C TRP A 138 -2.19 10.76 0.66
N ILE A 139 -2.77 11.63 -0.17
CA ILE A 139 -2.41 11.80 -1.58
C ILE A 139 -2.17 13.28 -1.85
N PRO A 140 -1.41 13.65 -2.91
CA PRO A 140 -1.34 15.05 -3.34
C PRO A 140 -2.75 15.65 -3.47
N GLY A 141 -2.96 16.82 -2.87
CA GLY A 141 -4.28 17.48 -2.87
C GLY A 141 -5.24 17.04 -1.75
N GLY A 142 -4.91 16.05 -0.91
CA GLY A 142 -5.75 15.75 0.25
C GLY A 142 -5.55 14.36 0.89
N ARG A 143 -6.67 13.76 1.28
CA ARG A 143 -6.73 12.40 1.81
C ARG A 143 -7.91 11.67 1.18
N PHE A 144 -7.74 10.40 0.89
CA PHE A 144 -8.88 9.53 0.60
C PHE A 144 -9.13 8.61 1.78
N VAL A 145 -10.41 8.28 1.99
CA VAL A 145 -10.87 7.44 3.08
C VAL A 145 -11.64 6.26 2.49
N GLN A 146 -11.21 5.05 2.85
CA GLN A 146 -11.83 3.80 2.41
C GLN A 146 -12.25 2.95 3.60
N GLY A 147 -13.37 2.28 3.43
CA GLY A 147 -13.83 1.24 4.34
C GLY A 147 -13.42 -0.14 3.84
N ILE A 148 -12.73 -0.92 4.68
CA ILE A 148 -12.38 -2.31 4.41
C ILE A 148 -13.15 -3.22 5.36
N LEU A 149 -13.90 -4.16 4.80
CA LEU A 149 -14.68 -5.16 5.52
C LEU A 149 -14.08 -6.55 5.30
N ARG A 150 -14.12 -7.38 6.35
CA ARG A 150 -13.78 -8.80 6.29
C ARG A 150 -14.87 -9.60 6.96
N GLN A 151 -15.33 -10.67 6.31
CA GLN A 151 -16.21 -11.67 6.88
C GLN A 151 -15.73 -13.07 6.47
N GLY A 152 -15.05 -13.77 7.38
CA GLY A 152 -14.37 -15.02 7.06
C GLY A 152 -13.22 -14.75 6.10
N ASP A 153 -13.31 -15.30 4.89
CA ASP A 153 -12.33 -15.13 3.82
C ASP A 153 -12.77 -14.11 2.77
N VAL A 154 -14.02 -13.63 2.84
CA VAL A 154 -14.55 -12.58 1.96
C VAL A 154 -14.03 -11.22 2.43
N TRP A 155 -13.51 -10.46 1.48
CA TRP A 155 -13.08 -9.07 1.65
C TRP A 155 -13.93 -8.16 0.80
N LYS A 156 -14.33 -7.02 1.38
CA LYS A 156 -15.04 -5.97 0.64
C LYS A 156 -14.41 -4.61 0.89
N VAL A 157 -14.44 -3.75 -0.12
CA VAL A 157 -13.95 -2.38 -0.02
C VAL A 157 -15.02 -1.42 -0.54
N GLY A 158 -15.21 -0.32 0.18
CA GLY A 158 -16.16 0.74 -0.13
C GLY A 158 -15.65 2.10 0.35
N TYR A 159 -16.47 3.12 0.28
CA TYR A 159 -16.15 4.43 0.85
C TYR A 159 -16.71 4.57 2.26
N GLU A 160 -16.04 5.39 3.07
CA GLU A 160 -16.51 5.73 4.41
C GLU A 160 -17.30 7.04 4.38
N SER A 161 -18.42 7.06 5.10
CA SER A 161 -19.15 8.28 5.44
C SER A 161 -19.90 8.08 6.75
N GLY A 162 -19.82 9.05 7.68
CA GLY A 162 -20.55 9.01 8.95
C GLY A 162 -20.29 7.75 9.80
N GLY A 163 -19.08 7.17 9.74
CA GLY A 163 -18.72 5.94 10.44
C GLY A 163 -19.31 4.67 9.82
N ARG A 164 -19.88 4.74 8.61
CA ARG A 164 -20.45 3.63 7.85
C ARG A 164 -19.66 3.39 6.57
N VAL A 165 -19.67 2.16 6.08
CA VAL A 165 -19.06 1.80 4.80
C VAL A 165 -20.18 1.58 3.81
N PHE A 166 -20.15 2.30 2.70
CA PHE A 166 -21.15 2.29 1.65
C PHE A 166 -20.56 1.74 0.36
N ASN A 167 -21.46 1.23 -0.50
CA ASN A 167 -21.16 0.65 -1.80
C ASN A 167 -20.02 -0.38 -1.78
N ALA A 168 -19.96 -1.17 -0.70
CA ALA A 168 -18.88 -2.12 -0.48
C ALA A 168 -18.99 -3.31 -1.46
N GLY A 169 -18.09 -3.35 -2.43
CA GLY A 169 -17.99 -4.46 -3.36
C GLY A 169 -16.92 -5.45 -2.95
N GLU A 170 -17.07 -6.70 -3.39
CA GLU A 170 -16.11 -7.76 -3.12
C GLU A 170 -14.78 -7.50 -3.84
N VAL A 171 -13.68 -7.85 -3.18
CA VAL A 171 -12.33 -7.69 -3.71
C VAL A 171 -11.52 -8.95 -3.52
N THR A 172 -10.70 -9.24 -4.51
CA THR A 172 -9.63 -10.22 -4.39
C THR A 172 -8.48 -9.60 -3.61
N ARG A 173 -8.00 -10.30 -2.58
CA ARG A 173 -6.89 -9.87 -1.74
C ARG A 173 -5.65 -10.73 -1.99
N THR A 174 -4.61 -10.15 -2.58
CA THR A 174 -3.35 -10.83 -2.91
C THR A 174 -2.19 -10.27 -2.09
N ARG A 175 -1.20 -11.09 -1.76
CA ARG A 175 0.01 -10.63 -1.06
C ARG A 175 0.80 -9.72 -2.00
N ALA A 176 1.14 -8.52 -1.55
CA ALA A 176 1.84 -7.50 -2.33
C ALA A 176 3.29 -7.29 -1.85
N ALA A 177 3.95 -8.34 -1.35
CA ALA A 177 5.27 -8.21 -0.73
C ALA A 177 6.36 -7.75 -1.71
N SER A 178 6.29 -8.12 -2.98
CA SER A 178 7.19 -7.66 -4.04
C SER A 178 6.90 -6.20 -4.41
N ALA A 179 5.64 -5.90 -4.74
CA ALA A 179 5.19 -4.55 -5.05
C ALA A 179 5.57 -3.57 -3.92
N CYS A 180 5.33 -3.92 -2.66
CA CYS A 180 5.67 -3.07 -1.52
C CYS A 180 7.18 -2.79 -1.33
N ARG A 181 8.07 -3.59 -1.93
CA ARG A 181 9.52 -3.31 -1.95
C ARG A 181 9.89 -2.34 -3.08
N SER A 182 9.17 -2.37 -4.19
CA SER A 182 9.42 -1.53 -5.37
C SER A 182 8.71 -0.18 -5.34
N LEU A 183 7.63 -0.04 -4.57
CA LEU A 183 7.02 1.27 -4.24
C LEU A 183 7.97 2.08 -3.36
#